data_AF-A0A7Y0F1W2-F1
#
_entry.id   AF-A0A7Y0F1W2-F1
#
_cell.length_a   1.000
_cell.length_b   1.000
_cell.length_c   1.000
_cell.angle_alpha   90.00
_cell.angle_beta   90.00
_cell.angle_gamma   90.00
#
_symmetry.space_group_name_H-M   'P 1'
#
loop_
_entity.id
_entity.type
_entity.pdbx_description
1 polymer ?
#
loop_
_entity_poly.entity_id
_entity_poly.type
_entity_poly.pdbx_seq_one_letter_code
_entity_poly.pdbx_strand_id
1 'polypeptide(L)'
;MFVFRSNDVMLVMFMTVIVAHIFAYIVRHMIRKECIMAASLQGFTEVSLTEPALKPKLTVTDSVLRFNKDTAKALGYPAYVKVFINERSRRIAIQPCAKDEPNAVKFSKPVEKQLLSISVKTPKVLEAVLPFFPLEPAPEGETSYKAVPGTEFPKEQVVIFDVADAVAGSMKHRGPKKSK
;
A
#
# COMPACT_ATOMS: atom_id res chain seq x y z
N MET A 1 -16.22 33.33 -65.91
CA MET A 1 -14.76 33.17 -66.10
C MET A 1 -14.07 34.14 -65.15
N PHE A 2 -13.79 33.72 -63.92
CA PHE A 2 -13.09 34.55 -62.93
C PHE A 2 -11.60 34.49 -63.20
N VAL A 3 -11.06 35.57 -63.76
CA VAL A 3 -9.62 35.75 -64.02
C VAL A 3 -8.94 36.04 -62.68
N PHE A 4 -8.41 35.01 -62.03
CA PHE A 4 -7.53 35.20 -60.88
C PHE A 4 -6.25 35.88 -61.37
N ARG A 5 -6.09 37.16 -61.03
CA ARG A 5 -4.87 37.93 -61.29
C ARG A 5 -3.72 37.22 -60.57
N SER A 6 -2.62 36.96 -61.30
CA SER A 6 -1.44 36.23 -60.82
C SER A 6 -0.84 36.75 -59.50
N ASN A 7 -1.14 37.99 -59.11
CA ASN A 7 -0.66 38.61 -57.87
C ASN A 7 -1.45 38.19 -56.62
N ASP A 8 -2.73 37.82 -56.74
CA ASP A 8 -3.55 37.39 -55.58
C ASP A 8 -3.18 35.98 -55.12
N VAL A 9 -2.82 35.11 -56.07
CA VAL A 9 -2.36 33.74 -55.76
C VAL A 9 -1.01 33.78 -55.03
N MET A 10 -0.11 34.68 -55.44
CA MET A 10 1.17 34.91 -54.78
C MET A 10 1.00 35.42 -53.34
N LEU A 11 0.07 36.35 -53.11
CA LEU A 11 -0.18 36.89 -51.77
C LEU A 11 -0.77 35.83 -50.82
N VAL A 12 -1.71 35.01 -51.29
CA VAL A 12 -2.29 33.91 -50.50
C VAL A 12 -1.25 32.83 -50.18
N MET A 13 -0.35 32.53 -51.13
CA MET A 13 0.78 31.63 -50.90
C MET A 13 1.77 32.20 -49.87
N PHE A 14 2.05 33.50 -49.91
CA PHE A 14 2.90 34.16 -48.92
C PHE A 14 2.28 34.16 -47.51
N MET A 15 0.99 34.46 -47.39
CA MET A 15 0.31 34.47 -46.09
C MET A 15 0.23 33.09 -45.46
N THR A 16 0.00 32.03 -46.24
CA THR A 16 -0.02 30.66 -45.72
C THR A 16 1.35 30.19 -45.24
N VAL A 17 2.44 30.57 -45.91
CA VAL A 17 3.82 30.28 -45.46
C VAL A 17 4.17 31.01 -44.16
N ILE A 18 3.74 32.28 -44.01
CA ILE A 18 3.95 33.07 -42.80
C ILE A 18 3.16 32.49 -41.62
N VAL A 19 1.88 32.15 -41.83
CA VAL A 19 1.05 31.51 -40.79
C VAL A 19 1.65 30.16 -40.38
N ALA A 20 2.16 29.37 -41.33
CA ALA A 20 2.83 28.11 -41.04
C ALA A 20 4.12 28.31 -40.22
N HIS A 21 4.94 29.33 -40.53
CA HIS A 21 6.14 29.66 -39.76
C HIS A 21 5.83 30.16 -38.35
N ILE A 22 4.81 31.01 -38.20
CA ILE A 22 4.36 31.50 -36.89
C ILE A 22 3.81 30.34 -36.06
N PHE A 23 2.98 29.48 -36.65
CA PHE A 23 2.44 28.29 -35.99
C PHE A 23 3.55 27.33 -35.57
N ALA A 24 4.51 27.04 -36.46
CA ALA A 24 5.68 26.23 -36.13
C ALA A 24 6.53 26.85 -35.02
N TYR A 25 6.71 28.18 -35.01
CA TYR A 25 7.41 28.90 -33.94
C TYR A 25 6.68 28.80 -32.60
N ILE A 26 5.36 28.98 -32.58
CA ILE A 26 4.53 28.87 -31.36
C ILE A 26 4.56 27.44 -30.83
N VAL A 27 4.39 26.43 -31.68
CA VAL A 27 4.46 25.02 -31.29
C VAL A 27 5.85 24.66 -30.77
N ARG A 28 6.92 25.09 -31.46
CA ARG A 28 8.30 24.85 -31.04
C ARG A 28 8.66 25.57 -29.74
N HIS A 29 8.06 26.74 -29.48
CA HIS A 29 8.20 27.47 -28.23
C HIS A 29 7.40 26.82 -27.09
N MET A 30 6.19 26.34 -27.37
CA MET A 30 5.32 25.67 -26.41
C MET A 30 5.92 24.33 -25.97
N ILE A 31 6.40 23.51 -26.92
CA ILE A 31 7.12 22.26 -26.65
C ILE A 31 8.41 22.54 -25.88
N ARG A 32 9.17 23.60 -26.19
CA ARG A 32 10.38 23.95 -25.41
C ARG A 32 10.08 24.21 -23.94
N LYS A 33 9.00 24.93 -23.62
CA LYS A 33 8.68 25.31 -22.23
C LYS A 33 8.26 24.11 -21.37
N GLU A 34 7.45 23.19 -21.89
CA GLU A 34 7.04 21.98 -21.17
C GLU A 34 8.15 20.91 -21.12
N CYS A 35 8.93 20.75 -22.20
CA CYS A 35 10.02 19.78 -22.23
C CYS A 35 11.23 20.17 -21.37
N ILE A 36 11.47 21.46 -21.10
CA ILE A 36 12.57 21.88 -20.20
C ILE A 36 12.29 21.43 -18.76
N MET A 37 11.02 21.44 -18.31
CA MET A 37 10.65 20.97 -16.97
C MET A 37 10.72 19.45 -16.85
N ALA A 38 10.40 18.71 -17.91
CA ALA A 38 10.44 17.24 -17.93
C ALA A 38 11.88 16.68 -18.12
N ALA A 39 12.76 17.41 -18.82
CA ALA A 39 14.10 16.93 -19.14
C ALA A 39 15.09 17.02 -17.95
N SER A 40 14.96 18.03 -17.08
CA SER A 40 15.89 18.20 -15.95
C SER A 40 15.78 17.11 -14.87
N LEU A 41 14.67 16.35 -14.87
CA LEU A 41 14.40 15.28 -13.91
C LEU A 41 14.53 13.88 -14.52
N GLN A 42 14.99 13.76 -15.78
CA GLN A 42 15.27 12.45 -16.37
C GLN A 42 16.41 11.76 -15.61
N GLY A 43 16.11 10.62 -14.99
CA GLY A 43 17.06 9.85 -14.18
C GLY A 43 17.08 10.22 -12.70
N PHE A 44 16.29 11.21 -12.26
CA PHE A 44 16.08 11.49 -10.85
C PHE A 44 14.89 10.68 -10.33
N THR A 45 15.14 9.82 -9.35
CA THR A 45 14.08 9.18 -8.57
C THR A 45 13.63 10.17 -7.50
N GLU A 46 12.37 10.56 -7.50
CA GLU A 46 11.78 11.40 -6.45
C GLU A 46 11.99 10.73 -5.09
N VAL A 47 12.78 11.37 -4.22
CA VAL A 47 12.90 10.94 -2.83
C VAL A 47 11.64 11.43 -2.13
N SER A 48 10.64 10.56 -2.05
CA SER A 48 9.44 10.84 -1.27
C SER A 48 9.86 11.10 0.17
N LEU A 49 9.70 12.34 0.64
CA LEU A 49 9.80 12.72 2.07
C LEU A 49 8.61 12.19 2.88
N THR A 50 7.87 11.22 2.35
CA THR A 50 6.87 10.47 3.08
C THR A 50 7.61 9.68 4.16
N GLU A 51 7.07 9.70 5.37
CA GLU A 51 7.56 8.96 6.53
C GLU A 51 8.03 7.55 6.14
N PRO A 52 9.08 7.01 6.79
CA PRO A 52 9.67 5.72 6.43
C PRO A 52 8.56 4.68 6.22
N ALA A 53 8.51 4.12 5.01
CA ALA A 53 7.47 3.16 4.62
C ALA A 53 7.32 2.11 5.72
N LEU A 54 6.19 2.17 6.42
CA LEU A 54 5.93 1.22 7.47
C LEU A 54 5.82 -0.15 6.80
N LYS A 55 6.27 -1.19 7.50
CA LYS A 55 6.19 -2.57 7.03
C LYS A 55 5.22 -3.34 7.92
N PRO A 56 3.90 -3.11 7.78
CA PRO A 56 2.92 -3.91 8.49
C PRO A 56 3.14 -5.39 8.20
N LYS A 57 3.01 -6.21 9.23
CA LYS A 57 3.15 -7.66 9.13
C LYS A 57 2.16 -8.32 10.06
N LEU A 58 1.42 -9.27 9.53
CA LEU A 58 0.55 -10.17 10.25
C LEU A 58 1.20 -11.55 10.32
N THR A 59 1.27 -12.14 11.50
CA THR A 59 1.68 -13.51 11.71
C THR A 59 0.52 -14.29 12.30
N VAL A 60 0.05 -15.29 11.57
CA VAL A 60 -1.07 -16.16 11.93
C VAL A 60 -0.52 -17.46 12.47
N THR A 61 -0.92 -17.83 13.68
CA THR A 61 -0.75 -19.17 14.24
C THR A 61 -2.11 -19.78 14.56
N ASP A 62 -2.12 -21.04 14.98
CA ASP A 62 -3.30 -21.77 15.46
C ASP A 62 -4.13 -21.03 16.53
N SER A 63 -3.45 -20.25 17.38
CA SER A 63 -3.99 -19.72 18.63
C SER A 63 -3.91 -18.20 18.75
N VAL A 64 -3.14 -17.53 17.88
CA VAL A 64 -2.96 -16.08 17.96
C VAL A 64 -2.67 -15.43 16.61
N LEU A 65 -3.28 -14.26 16.41
CA LEU A 65 -2.91 -13.33 15.34
C LEU A 65 -1.95 -12.29 15.91
N ARG A 66 -0.71 -12.29 15.43
CA ARG A 66 0.35 -11.40 15.90
C ARG A 66 0.63 -10.32 14.86
N PHE A 67 0.40 -9.07 15.24
CA PHE A 67 0.70 -7.91 14.41
C PHE A 67 2.00 -7.24 14.89
N ASN A 68 2.80 -6.77 13.94
CA ASN A 68 4.02 -6.02 14.23
C ASN A 68 3.70 -4.60 14.76
N LYS A 69 4.69 -3.94 15.36
CA LYS A 69 4.60 -2.55 15.82
C LYS A 69 4.30 -1.58 14.67
N ASP A 70 4.81 -1.86 13.47
CA ASP A 70 4.59 -1.00 12.30
C ASP A 70 3.12 -1.00 11.86
N THR A 71 2.42 -2.13 12.02
CA THR A 71 0.96 -2.18 11.83
C THR A 71 0.22 -1.29 12.82
N ALA A 72 0.69 -1.21 14.08
CA ALA A 72 0.10 -0.33 15.08
C ALA A 72 0.31 1.15 14.73
N LYS A 73 1.51 1.49 14.27
CA LYS A 73 1.86 2.84 13.81
C LYS A 73 1.05 3.27 12.60
N ALA A 74 0.89 2.38 11.61
CA ALA A 74 0.12 2.64 10.38
C ALA A 74 -1.32 3.05 10.69
N LEU A 75 -1.87 2.52 11.79
CA LEU A 75 -3.23 2.79 12.25
C LEU A 75 -3.33 3.90 13.30
N GLY A 76 -2.21 4.48 13.75
CA GLY A 76 -2.20 5.49 14.82
C GLY A 76 -2.43 4.95 16.24
N TYR A 77 -2.04 3.70 16.51
CA TYR A 77 -2.18 3.01 17.81
C TYR A 77 -3.63 2.96 18.35
N PRO A 78 -4.57 2.36 17.59
CA PRO A 78 -5.95 2.27 18.03
C PRO A 78 -6.12 1.23 19.14
N ALA A 79 -6.93 1.56 20.15
CA ALA A 79 -7.25 0.63 21.24
C ALA A 79 -8.10 -0.56 20.75
N TYR A 80 -9.00 -0.28 19.80
CA TYR A 80 -9.93 -1.23 19.21
C TYR A 80 -9.89 -1.17 17.69
N VAL A 81 -10.15 -2.32 17.08
CA VAL A 81 -9.98 -2.53 15.64
C VAL A 81 -11.09 -3.47 15.16
N LYS A 82 -11.61 -3.22 13.96
CA LYS A 82 -12.47 -4.14 13.23
C LYS A 82 -11.62 -4.95 12.26
N VAL A 83 -11.93 -6.24 12.16
CA VAL A 83 -11.31 -7.14 11.20
C VAL A 83 -12.34 -7.45 10.13
N PHE A 84 -11.96 -7.22 8.88
CA PHE A 84 -12.77 -7.52 7.70
C PHE A 84 -12.10 -8.62 6.91
N ILE A 85 -12.89 -9.54 6.39
CA ILE A 85 -12.40 -10.66 5.57
C ILE A 85 -13.21 -10.65 4.28
N ASN A 86 -12.49 -10.65 3.16
CA ASN A 86 -13.07 -10.87 1.85
C ASN A 86 -12.76 -12.29 1.41
N GLU A 87 -13.76 -13.16 1.46
CA GLU A 87 -13.62 -14.57 1.12
C GLU A 87 -13.28 -14.78 -0.36
N ARG A 88 -13.83 -13.93 -1.25
CA ARG A 88 -13.61 -14.03 -2.71
C ARG A 88 -12.18 -13.70 -3.09
N SER A 89 -11.66 -12.58 -2.60
CA SER A 89 -10.29 -12.16 -2.91
C SER A 89 -9.25 -12.76 -1.95
N ARG A 90 -9.69 -13.48 -0.91
CA ARG A 90 -8.84 -13.96 0.20
C ARG A 90 -7.96 -12.84 0.77
N ARG A 91 -8.60 -11.72 1.12
CA ARG A 91 -7.93 -10.56 1.73
C ARG A 91 -8.49 -10.29 3.10
N ILE A 92 -7.61 -9.84 4.00
CA ILE A 92 -7.97 -9.47 5.36
C ILE A 92 -7.62 -8.02 5.55
N ALA A 93 -8.57 -7.21 5.98
CA ALA A 93 -8.34 -5.80 6.29
C ALA A 93 -8.57 -5.54 7.78
N ILE A 94 -7.81 -4.60 8.33
CA ILE A 94 -8.02 -4.11 9.68
C ILE A 94 -8.21 -2.60 9.66
N GLN A 95 -9.14 -2.12 10.48
CA GLN A 95 -9.47 -0.71 10.58
C GLN A 95 -9.69 -0.31 12.04
N PRO A 96 -9.22 0.86 12.49
CA PRO A 96 -9.54 1.43 13.79
C PRO A 96 -11.04 1.50 14.00
N CYS A 97 -11.50 1.21 15.22
CA CYS A 97 -12.89 1.41 15.59
C CYS A 97 -13.03 1.95 17.01
N ALA A 98 -14.20 2.49 17.32
CA ALA A 98 -14.57 2.80 18.69
C ALA A 98 -14.84 1.52 19.49
N LYS A 99 -14.81 1.63 20.82
CA LYS A 99 -15.08 0.53 21.74
C LYS A 99 -16.53 0.04 21.66
N ASP A 100 -17.46 0.95 21.36
CA ASP A 100 -18.91 0.71 21.41
C ASP A 100 -19.45 0.12 20.09
N GLU A 101 -18.57 -0.04 19.10
CA GLU A 101 -18.92 -0.63 17.82
C GLU A 101 -19.10 -2.16 17.92
N PRO A 102 -20.09 -2.74 17.21
CA PRO A 102 -20.18 -4.18 17.10
C PRO A 102 -18.91 -4.75 16.45
N ASN A 103 -18.43 -5.87 17.01
CA ASN A 103 -17.22 -6.57 16.57
C ASN A 103 -15.90 -5.81 16.82
N ALA A 104 -15.90 -4.84 17.74
CA ALA A 104 -14.66 -4.20 18.19
C ALA A 104 -13.72 -5.21 18.87
N VAL A 105 -12.55 -5.41 18.29
CA VAL A 105 -11.50 -6.30 18.82
C VAL A 105 -10.44 -5.46 19.51
N LYS A 106 -10.10 -5.84 20.74
CA LYS A 106 -8.99 -5.21 21.47
C LYS A 106 -7.67 -5.46 20.73
N PHE A 107 -6.99 -4.38 20.35
CA PHE A 107 -5.83 -4.43 19.48
C PHE A 107 -4.59 -3.91 20.19
N SER A 108 -4.36 -2.60 20.22
CA SER A 108 -3.14 -2.02 20.78
C SER A 108 -3.35 -1.36 22.15
N LYS A 109 -2.28 -1.25 22.91
CA LYS A 109 -2.18 -0.34 24.05
C LYS A 109 -1.78 1.06 23.54
N PRO A 110 -2.01 2.13 24.32
CA PRO A 110 -1.50 3.45 23.98
C PRO A 110 -0.02 3.45 23.64
N VAL A 111 0.40 4.38 22.78
CA VAL A 111 1.74 4.51 22.18
C VAL A 111 2.87 4.25 23.19
N GLU A 112 2.76 4.87 24.37
CA GLU A 112 3.75 4.81 25.46
C GLU A 112 3.99 3.40 26.01
N LYS A 113 2.97 2.53 25.95
CA LYS A 113 2.99 1.17 26.49
C LYS A 113 3.15 0.10 25.40
N GLN A 114 3.06 0.48 24.12
CA GLN A 114 3.13 -0.44 22.99
C GLN A 114 4.57 -0.63 22.50
N LEU A 115 5.40 -1.23 23.37
CA LEU A 115 6.80 -1.56 23.07
C LEU A 115 6.96 -2.88 22.31
N LEU A 116 5.93 -3.75 22.33
CA LEU A 116 5.96 -5.11 21.81
C LEU A 116 4.96 -5.31 20.66
N SER A 117 5.08 -6.44 19.96
CA SER A 117 4.08 -6.93 19.02
C SER A 117 2.69 -7.04 19.66
N ILE A 118 1.65 -6.80 18.87
CA ILE A 118 0.27 -6.95 19.30
C ILE A 118 -0.17 -8.39 19.06
N SER A 119 -0.77 -9.02 20.07
CA SER A 119 -1.30 -10.38 19.97
C SER A 119 -2.82 -10.35 20.18
N VAL A 120 -3.56 -10.70 19.14
CA VAL A 120 -5.02 -10.82 19.17
C VAL A 120 -5.39 -12.29 19.29
N LYS A 121 -6.08 -12.65 20.38
CA LYS A 121 -6.48 -14.03 20.72
C LYS A 121 -7.99 -14.23 20.66
N THR A 122 -8.70 -13.44 19.88
CA THR A 122 -10.17 -13.47 19.82
C THR A 122 -10.62 -14.71 19.05
N PRO A 123 -11.34 -15.67 19.67
CA PRO A 123 -11.68 -16.95 19.03
C PRO A 123 -12.43 -16.79 17.71
N LYS A 124 -13.47 -15.95 17.68
CA LYS A 124 -14.25 -15.68 16.45
C LYS A 124 -13.40 -15.16 15.28
N VAL A 125 -12.38 -14.35 15.58
CA VAL A 125 -11.50 -13.82 14.54
C VAL A 125 -10.56 -14.91 14.04
N LEU A 126 -10.04 -15.75 14.94
CA LEU A 126 -9.21 -16.90 14.56
C LEU A 126 -10.00 -17.89 13.72
N GLU A 127 -11.20 -18.28 14.14
CA GLU A 127 -12.08 -19.19 13.38
C GLU A 127 -12.38 -18.69 11.96
N ALA A 128 -12.53 -17.37 11.79
CA ALA A 128 -12.77 -16.78 10.48
C ALA A 128 -11.50 -16.66 9.64
N VAL A 129 -10.33 -16.47 10.25
CA VAL A 129 -9.05 -16.25 9.55
C VAL A 129 -8.32 -17.56 9.23
N LEU A 130 -8.33 -18.53 10.13
CA LEU A 130 -7.62 -19.81 10.01
C LEU A 130 -7.94 -20.59 8.71
N PRO A 131 -9.20 -20.66 8.22
CA PRO A 131 -9.52 -21.36 6.97
C PRO A 131 -8.78 -20.81 5.75
N PHE A 132 -8.39 -19.53 5.76
CA PHE A 132 -7.63 -18.90 4.68
C PHE A 132 -6.13 -19.18 4.77
N PHE A 133 -5.63 -19.59 5.93
CA PHE A 133 -4.23 -19.91 6.16
C PHE A 133 -4.08 -21.40 6.44
N PRO A 134 -3.90 -22.25 5.41
CA PRO A 134 -3.62 -23.65 5.64
C PRO A 134 -2.26 -23.76 6.34
N LEU A 135 -2.27 -23.93 7.66
CA LEU A 135 -1.08 -24.15 8.46
C LEU A 135 -0.70 -25.62 8.30
N GLU A 136 0.50 -25.90 7.80
CA GLU A 136 0.99 -27.27 7.75
C GLU A 136 1.18 -27.79 9.18
N PRO A 137 0.83 -29.06 9.47
CA PRO A 137 1.06 -29.63 10.79
C PRO A 137 2.56 -29.61 11.07
N ALA A 138 2.96 -28.77 12.02
CA ALA A 138 4.33 -28.72 12.48
C ALA A 138 4.72 -30.05 13.16
N PRO A 139 5.99 -30.48 13.05
CA PRO A 139 6.49 -31.59 13.85
C PRO A 139 6.34 -31.31 15.35
N GLU A 140 6.23 -32.37 16.14
CA GLU A 140 5.96 -32.32 17.58
C GLU A 140 6.96 -31.38 18.30
N GLY A 141 6.45 -30.26 18.84
CA GLY A 141 7.26 -29.21 19.49
C GLY A 141 7.58 -27.96 18.67
N GLU A 142 7.07 -27.84 17.42
CA GLU A 142 7.11 -26.61 16.63
C GLU A 142 5.72 -26.00 16.45
N THR A 143 5.64 -24.67 16.31
CA THR A 143 4.40 -23.98 15.93
C THR A 143 4.55 -23.47 14.50
N SER A 144 3.73 -24.00 13.60
CA SER A 144 3.60 -23.46 12.25
C SER A 144 2.96 -22.07 12.29
N TYR A 145 3.56 -21.15 11.56
CA TYR A 145 3.03 -19.81 11.40
C TYR A 145 3.02 -19.41 9.92
N LYS A 146 2.07 -18.55 9.56
CA LYS A 146 2.07 -17.86 8.28
C LYS A 146 2.24 -16.37 8.49
N ALA A 147 3.22 -15.80 7.84
CA ALA A 147 3.55 -14.39 7.89
C ALA A 147 3.09 -13.71 6.60
N VAL A 148 2.25 -12.69 6.71
CA VAL A 148 1.70 -11.95 5.59
C VAL A 148 2.18 -10.50 5.69
N PRO A 149 2.86 -9.97 4.66
CA PRO A 149 3.12 -8.54 4.58
C PRO A 149 1.78 -7.80 4.41
N GLY A 150 1.64 -6.67 5.09
CA GLY A 150 0.47 -5.81 4.96
C GLY A 150 0.79 -4.58 4.13
N THR A 151 -0.18 -4.16 3.33
CA THR A 151 -0.18 -2.89 2.62
C THR A 151 -1.01 -1.89 3.41
N GLU A 152 -0.43 -0.75 3.74
CA GLU A 152 -1.13 0.33 4.44
C GLU A 152 -1.80 1.30 3.48
N PHE A 153 -2.97 1.79 3.88
CA PHE A 153 -3.76 2.80 3.18
C PHE A 153 -3.98 3.97 4.16
N PRO A 154 -3.04 4.93 4.23
CA PRO A 154 -3.07 6.00 5.22
C PRO A 154 -4.34 6.87 5.16
N LYS A 155 -4.87 7.09 3.94
CA LYS A 155 -6.09 7.90 3.72
C LYS A 155 -7.31 7.29 4.40
N GLU A 156 -7.41 5.97 4.42
CA GLU A 156 -8.55 5.24 4.98
C GLU A 156 -8.27 4.72 6.39
N GLN A 157 -7.03 4.86 6.86
CA GLN A 157 -6.51 4.23 8.08
C GLN A 157 -6.79 2.73 8.09
N VAL A 158 -6.53 2.07 6.96
CA VAL A 158 -6.73 0.63 6.80
C VAL A 158 -5.41 -0.03 6.49
N VAL A 159 -5.20 -1.24 7.02
CA VAL A 159 -4.12 -2.12 6.57
C VAL A 159 -4.73 -3.38 5.99
N ILE A 160 -4.33 -3.74 4.77
CA ILE A 160 -4.81 -4.91 4.04
C ILE A 160 -3.68 -5.94 3.94
N PHE A 161 -4.00 -7.19 4.25
CA PHE A 161 -3.14 -8.36 4.15
C PHE A 161 -3.71 -9.27 3.06
N ASP A 162 -2.92 -9.52 2.03
CA ASP A 162 -3.30 -10.47 0.96
C ASP A 162 -2.80 -11.87 1.32
N VAL A 163 -3.70 -12.84 1.39
CA VAL A 163 -3.35 -14.22 1.73
C VAL A 163 -2.42 -14.82 0.68
N ALA A 164 -2.44 -14.32 -0.56
CA ALA A 164 -1.52 -14.77 -1.60
C ALA A 164 -0.04 -14.48 -1.27
N ASP A 165 0.24 -13.42 -0.53
CA ASP A 165 1.60 -13.02 -0.12
C ASP A 165 2.05 -13.71 1.17
N ALA A 166 1.30 -14.71 1.64
CA ALA A 166 1.59 -15.42 2.87
C ALA A 166 2.84 -16.31 2.74
N VAL A 167 3.86 -15.99 3.54
CA VAL A 167 5.08 -16.79 3.70
C VAL A 167 4.90 -17.75 4.87
N ALA A 168 4.99 -19.05 4.60
CA ALA A 168 5.00 -20.07 5.64
C ALA A 168 6.35 -20.12 6.36
N GLY A 169 6.32 -20.38 7.66
CA GLY A 169 7.50 -20.66 8.46
C GLY A 169 7.15 -21.53 9.65
N SER A 170 8.12 -22.28 10.17
CA SER A 170 8.00 -22.97 11.45
C SER A 170 8.78 -22.21 12.52
N MET A 171 8.23 -22.11 13.71
CA MET A 171 8.94 -21.59 14.89
C MET A 171 9.14 -22.72 15.88
N LYS A 172 10.40 -23.07 16.16
CA LYS A 172 10.73 -23.95 17.28
C LYS A 172 10.25 -23.30 18.57
N HIS A 173 9.62 -24.09 19.45
CA HIS A 173 9.35 -23.65 20.81
C HIS A 173 10.68 -23.23 21.42
N ARG A 174 10.89 -21.92 21.60
CA ARG A 174 12.10 -21.41 22.25
C ARG A 174 11.96 -21.83 23.71
N GLY A 175 12.53 -22.98 24.06
CA GLY A 175 12.67 -23.40 25.45
C GLY A 175 13.37 -22.30 26.24
N PRO A 176 13.13 -22.21 27.56
CA PRO A 176 13.78 -21.21 28.41
C PRO A 176 15.29 -21.25 28.15
N LYS A 177 15.87 -20.07 27.92
CA LYS A 177 17.30 -19.90 27.68
C LYS A 177 18.02 -20.46 28.91
N LYS A 178 18.55 -21.69 28.81
CA LYS A 178 19.40 -22.25 29.87
C LYS A 178 20.61 -21.32 29.97
N SER A 179 20.67 -20.56 31.06
CA SER A 179 21.88 -19.88 31.51
C SER A 179 22.95 -20.95 31.75
N LYS A 180 24.12 -20.76 31.14
CA LYS A 180 25.33 -21.53 31.45
C LYS A 180 25.98 -20.94 32.69
#